data_AF-A0A537UMX1-F1
#
_entry.id   AF-A0A537UMX1-F1
#
_cell.length_a   1.000
_cell.length_b   1.000
_cell.length_c   1.000
_cell.angle_alpha   90.00
_cell.angle_beta   90.00
_cell.angle_gamma   90.00
#
_symmetry.space_group_name_H-M   'P 1'
#
loop_
_entity.id
_entity.type
_entity.pdbx_description
1 polymer ?
#
loop_
_entity_poly.entity_id
_entity_poly.type
_entity_poly.pdbx_seq_one_letter_code
_entity_poly.pdbx_strand_id
1 'polypeptide(L)'
;AFAAAPVKIDAAYTTPYQHSAPMEPHASMAFWEGEMLTVCTAAQLTTSPREGLARTLNIPPENVRIITRYIGGGFGNKLPYYVDSTLAAIGARILRRPVKVAMTRPQVFNITTHRSASEQRVRLGAERDGRLTAYGHDAVVQ
;
A
#
# COMPACT_ATOMS: atom_id res chain seq x y z
N ALA A 1 -3.06 -28.94 25.59
CA ALA A 1 -1.73 -29.04 24.94
C ALA A 1 -0.70 -28.16 25.64
N PHE A 2 -0.77 -26.82 25.57
CA PHE A 2 0.26 -25.93 26.13
C PHE A 2 0.58 -26.15 27.61
N ALA A 3 -0.45 -26.25 28.47
CA ALA A 3 -0.25 -26.45 29.91
C ALA A 3 0.56 -27.72 30.25
N ALA A 4 0.43 -28.77 29.44
CA ALA A 4 1.07 -30.07 29.61
C ALA A 4 2.48 -30.16 29.00
N ALA A 5 2.94 -29.14 28.27
CA ALA A 5 4.24 -29.16 27.61
C ALA A 5 5.40 -28.99 28.61
N PRO A 6 6.48 -29.80 28.52
CA PRO A 6 7.63 -29.70 29.44
C PRO A 6 8.53 -28.49 29.17
N VAL A 7 8.56 -27.96 27.94
CA VAL A 7 9.25 -26.70 27.59
C VAL A 7 8.19 -25.71 27.09
N LYS A 8 8.18 -24.49 27.64
CA LYS A 8 7.17 -23.47 27.32
C LYS A 8 7.79 -22.10 27.14
N ILE A 9 7.30 -21.36 26.15
CA ILE A 9 7.55 -19.94 25.94
C ILE A 9 6.18 -19.24 25.92
N ASP A 10 6.04 -18.14 26.66
CA ASP A 10 4.92 -17.21 26.60
C ASP A 10 5.52 -15.81 26.61
N ALA A 11 5.51 -15.14 25.46
CA ALA A 11 6.23 -13.89 25.28
C ALA A 11 5.43 -12.90 24.44
N ALA A 12 5.59 -11.62 24.78
CA ALA A 12 5.04 -10.50 24.03
C ALA A 12 6.11 -9.90 23.11
N TYR A 13 5.73 -9.62 21.88
CA TYR A 13 6.57 -9.01 20.84
C TYR A 13 5.82 -7.84 20.23
N THR A 14 6.55 -6.76 19.94
CA THR A 14 5.98 -5.58 19.28
C THR A 14 6.74 -5.25 18.02
N THR A 15 6.04 -4.79 17.00
CA THR A 15 6.66 -4.16 15.82
C THR A 15 6.16 -2.73 15.68
N PRO A 16 7.04 -1.73 15.46
CA PRO A 16 6.59 -0.36 15.26
C PRO A 16 5.93 -0.19 13.88
N TYR A 17 5.38 1.00 13.62
CA TYR A 17 5.03 1.40 12.27
C TYR A 17 6.26 1.37 11.35
N GLN A 18 6.08 0.90 10.11
CA GLN A 18 7.17 0.80 9.14
C GLN A 18 6.74 1.37 7.79
N HIS A 19 7.61 2.17 7.18
CA HIS A 19 7.39 2.69 5.84
C HIS A 19 8.28 1.95 4.84
N SER A 20 7.74 1.64 3.67
CA SER A 20 8.48 1.02 2.57
C SER A 20 9.57 1.91 1.98
N ALA A 21 9.45 3.24 2.17
CA ALA A 21 10.40 4.26 1.73
C ALA A 21 11.02 4.01 0.34
N PRO A 22 10.22 3.73 -0.72
CA PRO A 22 10.78 3.57 -2.06
C PRO A 22 11.51 4.86 -2.48
N MET A 23 12.64 4.72 -3.16
CA MET A 23 13.49 5.86 -3.53
C MET A 23 12.77 6.85 -4.45
N GLU A 24 11.89 6.37 -5.33
CA GLU A 24 10.99 7.21 -6.11
C GLU A 24 9.72 7.54 -5.30
N PRO A 25 9.45 8.83 -4.97
CA PRO A 25 8.18 9.27 -4.40
C PRO A 25 6.99 9.02 -5.33
N HIS A 26 5.77 8.99 -4.79
CA HIS A 26 4.55 8.93 -5.59
C HIS A 26 4.40 10.20 -6.43
N ALA A 27 4.24 10.00 -7.74
CA ALA A 27 4.00 11.06 -8.69
C ALA A 27 3.17 10.54 -9.84
N SER A 28 2.28 11.40 -10.34
CA SER A 28 1.39 11.11 -11.45
C SER A 28 1.31 12.29 -12.39
N MET A 29 1.28 12.00 -13.69
CA MET A 29 0.95 12.96 -14.72
C MET A 29 -0.30 12.50 -15.44
N ALA A 30 -1.26 13.40 -15.63
CA ALA A 30 -2.52 13.09 -16.28
C ALA A 30 -2.84 14.09 -17.38
N PHE A 31 -3.57 13.62 -18.39
CA PHE A 31 -4.12 14.44 -19.47
C PHE A 31 -5.40 13.81 -20.01
N TRP A 32 -6.25 14.65 -20.61
CA TRP A 32 -7.54 14.25 -21.17
C TRP A 32 -7.58 14.51 -22.67
N GLU A 33 -8.16 13.57 -23.41
CA GLU A 33 -8.47 13.68 -24.83
C GLU A 33 -9.97 13.39 -25.02
N GLY A 34 -10.78 14.45 -25.05
CA GLY A 34 -12.23 14.30 -24.90
C GLY A 34 -12.57 13.69 -23.54
N GLU A 35 -13.25 12.55 -23.56
CA GLU A 35 -13.61 11.79 -22.35
C GLU A 35 -12.53 10.79 -21.89
N MET A 36 -11.46 10.61 -22.69
CA MET A 36 -10.40 9.64 -22.40
C MET A 36 -9.36 10.25 -21.45
N LEU A 37 -9.22 9.67 -20.26
CA LEU A 37 -8.18 10.00 -19.29
C LEU A 37 -6.97 9.07 -19.47
N THR A 38 -5.79 9.66 -19.70
CA THR A 38 -4.53 8.93 -19.58
C THR A 38 -3.76 9.39 -18.35
N VAL A 39 -3.29 8.45 -17.53
CA VAL A 39 -2.45 8.71 -16.35
C VAL A 39 -1.15 7.93 -16.43
N CYS A 40 -0.04 8.65 -16.46
CA CYS A 40 1.30 8.11 -16.27
C CYS A 40 1.63 8.13 -14.77
N THR A 41 1.73 6.96 -14.14
CA THR A 41 1.95 6.84 -12.70
C THR A 41 2.76 5.60 -12.36
N ALA A 42 3.47 5.64 -11.23
CA ALA A 42 4.20 4.52 -10.69
C ALA A 42 3.25 3.60 -9.90
N ALA A 43 2.75 2.54 -10.56
CA ALA A 43 1.80 1.60 -9.97
C ALA A 43 2.27 0.14 -10.10
N GLN A 44 2.29 -0.61 -9.00
CA GLN A 44 2.60 -2.05 -8.97
C GLN A 44 1.45 -2.90 -9.51
N LEU A 45 0.23 -2.38 -9.43
CA LEU A 45 -0.98 -3.02 -9.96
C LEU A 45 -1.77 -1.96 -10.72
N THR A 46 -1.87 -2.07 -12.05
CA THR A 46 -2.52 -1.07 -12.90
C THR A 46 -4.04 -1.03 -12.77
N THR A 47 -4.67 -2.14 -12.35
CA THR A 47 -6.13 -2.20 -12.14
C THR A 47 -6.58 -1.29 -11.00
N SER A 48 -5.77 -1.16 -9.96
CA SER A 48 -6.01 -0.32 -8.77
C SER A 48 -6.25 1.16 -9.13
N PRO A 49 -5.31 1.89 -9.78
CA PRO A 49 -5.57 3.26 -10.22
C PRO A 49 -6.62 3.35 -11.32
N ARG A 50 -6.73 2.37 -12.23
CA ARG A 50 -7.77 2.40 -13.29
C ARG A 50 -9.17 2.44 -12.69
N GLU A 51 -9.50 1.48 -11.84
CA GLU A 51 -10.83 1.37 -11.23
C GLU A 51 -11.05 2.43 -10.15
N GLY A 52 -10.00 2.79 -9.41
CA GLY A 52 -10.02 3.86 -8.43
C GLY A 52 -10.41 5.19 -9.05
N LEU A 53 -9.66 5.63 -10.07
CA LEU A 53 -9.92 6.89 -10.76
C LEU A 53 -11.27 6.88 -11.47
N ALA A 54 -11.65 5.78 -12.13
CA ALA A 54 -12.95 5.66 -12.77
C ALA A 54 -14.10 5.89 -11.79
N ARG A 55 -14.03 5.23 -10.61
CA ARG A 55 -15.01 5.42 -9.53
C ARG A 55 -14.98 6.83 -8.96
N THR A 56 -13.81 7.37 -8.63
CA THR A 56 -13.67 8.72 -8.03
C THR A 56 -14.16 9.83 -8.96
N LEU A 57 -13.91 9.70 -10.26
CA LEU A 57 -14.26 10.71 -11.26
C LEU A 57 -15.64 10.48 -11.87
N ASN A 58 -16.31 9.39 -11.50
CA ASN A 58 -17.60 8.94 -12.04
C ASN A 58 -17.60 8.84 -13.58
N ILE A 59 -16.61 8.11 -14.12
CA ILE A 59 -16.47 7.84 -15.56
C ILE A 59 -16.35 6.34 -15.83
N PRO A 60 -16.64 5.88 -17.06
CA PRO A 60 -16.46 4.47 -17.42
C PRO A 60 -14.99 4.01 -17.28
N PRO A 61 -14.70 2.82 -16.73
CA PRO A 61 -13.32 2.32 -16.59
C PRO A 61 -12.55 2.20 -17.90
N GLU A 62 -13.23 1.96 -19.03
CA GLU A 62 -12.68 1.93 -20.38
C GLU A 62 -12.15 3.29 -20.84
N ASN A 63 -12.63 4.39 -20.23
CA ASN A 63 -12.14 5.74 -20.47
C ASN A 63 -10.89 6.08 -19.63
N VAL A 64 -10.35 5.12 -18.86
CA VAL A 64 -9.15 5.33 -18.05
C VAL A 64 -8.00 4.44 -18.53
N ARG A 65 -6.95 5.06 -19.05
CA ARG A 65 -5.71 4.41 -19.45
C ARG A 65 -4.60 4.70 -18.45
N ILE A 66 -4.06 3.65 -17.84
CA ILE A 66 -2.90 3.74 -16.95
C ILE A 66 -1.64 3.37 -17.73
N ILE A 67 -0.62 4.22 -17.65
CA ILE A 67 0.71 3.98 -18.21
C ILE A 67 1.71 3.86 -17.05
N THR A 68 2.26 2.66 -16.86
CA THR A 68 3.36 2.37 -15.95
C THR A 68 4.39 1.54 -16.72
N ARG A 69 5.63 2.03 -16.85
CA ARG A 69 6.69 1.33 -17.60
C ARG A 69 7.90 1.02 -16.72
N TYR A 70 8.26 1.97 -15.87
CA TYR A 70 9.37 1.87 -14.93
C TYR A 70 8.90 2.39 -13.58
N ILE A 71 9.28 1.71 -12.50
CA ILE A 71 8.85 2.02 -11.14
C ILE A 71 10.10 2.00 -10.26
N GLY A 72 10.42 3.10 -9.60
CA GLY A 72 11.59 3.23 -8.71
C GLY A 72 11.35 2.62 -7.31
N GLY A 73 10.81 1.40 -7.28
CA GLY A 73 10.44 0.68 -6.07
C GLY A 73 9.03 1.04 -5.54
N GLY A 74 8.47 0.13 -4.75
CA GLY A 74 7.15 0.30 -4.12
C GLY A 74 6.98 -0.49 -2.83
N PHE A 75 7.46 -1.75 -2.81
CA PHE A 75 7.45 -2.65 -1.63
C PHE A 75 6.08 -2.71 -0.93
N GLY A 76 5.01 -2.75 -1.74
CA GLY A 76 3.61 -2.79 -1.29
C GLY A 76 2.91 -1.44 -1.29
N ASN A 77 3.66 -0.34 -1.19
CA ASN A 77 3.10 1.01 -1.09
C ASN A 77 2.65 1.60 -2.44
N LYS A 78 2.95 0.95 -3.57
CA LYS A 78 2.39 1.35 -4.89
C LYS A 78 1.36 0.33 -5.40
N LEU A 79 0.81 -0.52 -4.52
CA LEU A 79 -0.36 -1.36 -4.83
C LEU A 79 -1.68 -0.55 -4.81
N PRO A 80 -1.94 0.31 -3.81
CA PRO A 80 -3.04 1.27 -3.88
C PRO A 80 -2.70 2.41 -4.85
N TYR A 81 -3.73 3.12 -5.32
CA TYR A 81 -3.59 4.43 -5.94
C TYR A 81 -3.79 5.51 -4.87
N TYR A 82 -3.18 6.68 -5.07
CA TYR A 82 -3.24 7.77 -4.10
C TYR A 82 -3.62 9.10 -4.76
N VAL A 83 -3.70 10.10 -3.89
CA VAL A 83 -4.17 11.45 -4.20
C VAL A 83 -3.39 12.15 -5.31
N ASP A 84 -2.12 11.79 -5.56
CA ASP A 84 -1.34 12.34 -6.66
C ASP A 84 -1.99 12.06 -8.02
N SER A 85 -2.50 10.84 -8.23
CA SER A 85 -3.18 10.47 -9.47
C SER A 85 -4.54 11.17 -9.61
N THR A 86 -5.31 11.26 -8.53
CA THR A 86 -6.62 11.92 -8.51
C THR A 86 -6.49 13.43 -8.76
N LEU A 87 -5.58 14.10 -8.07
CA LEU A 87 -5.35 15.54 -8.23
C LEU A 87 -4.81 15.87 -9.62
N ALA A 88 -3.91 15.04 -10.16
CA ALA A 88 -3.44 15.22 -11.53
C ALA A 88 -4.59 15.11 -12.53
N ALA A 89 -5.45 14.10 -12.40
CA ALA A 89 -6.60 13.90 -13.29
C ALA A 89 -7.60 15.06 -13.21
N ILE A 90 -8.01 15.47 -12.00
CA ILE A 90 -8.94 16.59 -11.81
C ILE A 90 -8.34 17.89 -12.33
N GLY A 91 -7.09 18.19 -11.97
CA GLY A 91 -6.39 19.39 -12.43
C GLY A 91 -6.29 19.45 -13.94
N ALA A 92 -5.96 18.33 -14.59
CA ALA A 92 -5.88 18.26 -16.05
C ALA A 92 -7.24 18.49 -16.73
N ARG A 93 -8.34 18.02 -16.12
CA ARG A 93 -9.70 18.23 -16.65
C ARG A 93 -10.11 19.69 -16.58
N ILE A 94 -9.88 20.34 -15.44
CA ILE A 94 -10.24 21.74 -15.21
C ILE A 94 -9.41 22.68 -16.08
N LEU A 95 -8.09 22.46 -16.12
CA LEU A 95 -7.16 23.33 -16.84
C LEU A 95 -7.08 23.04 -18.34
N ARG A 96 -7.66 21.92 -18.79
CA ARG A 96 -7.58 21.43 -20.19
C ARG A 96 -6.15 21.34 -20.70
N ARG A 97 -5.22 20.94 -19.83
CA ARG A 97 -3.78 20.81 -20.10
C ARG A 97 -3.21 19.63 -19.31
N PRO A 98 -2.12 19.00 -19.75
CA PRO A 98 -1.44 18.01 -18.93
C PRO A 98 -1.01 18.58 -17.57
N VAL A 99 -1.25 17.83 -16.49
CA VAL A 99 -0.88 18.20 -15.12
C VAL A 99 -0.06 17.10 -14.48
N LYS A 100 1.03 17.48 -13.82
CA LYS A 100 1.85 16.58 -13.00
C LYS A 100 1.73 16.97 -11.53
N VAL A 101 1.48 15.98 -10.68
CA VAL A 101 1.51 16.09 -9.23
C VAL A 101 2.56 15.13 -8.71
N ALA A 102 3.49 15.63 -7.89
CA ALA A 102 4.51 14.82 -7.24
C ALA A 102 4.47 15.09 -5.74
N MET A 103 4.38 14.01 -4.94
CA MET A 103 4.48 14.12 -3.50
C MET A 103 5.91 14.44 -3.10
N THR A 104 6.07 15.37 -2.17
CA THR A 104 7.35 15.55 -1.47
C THR A 104 7.63 14.33 -0.60
N ARG A 105 8.91 14.09 -0.28
CA ARG A 105 9.28 12.95 0.59
C ARG A 105 8.53 12.94 1.93
N PRO A 106 8.40 14.05 2.67
CA PRO A 106 7.63 14.07 3.93
C PRO A 106 6.14 13.74 3.74
N GLN A 107 5.54 14.14 2.63
CA GLN A 107 4.14 13.81 2.32
C GLN A 107 3.95 12.30 2.12
N VAL A 108 4.91 11.61 1.50
CA VAL A 108 4.82 10.15 1.32
C VAL A 108 4.67 9.43 2.66
N PHE A 109 5.39 9.85 3.71
CA PHE A 109 5.29 9.21 5.03
C PHE A 109 3.91 9.38 5.70
N ASN A 110 3.17 10.45 5.40
CA ASN A 110 1.91 10.75 6.09
C ASN A 110 0.66 10.41 5.27
N ILE A 111 0.76 10.44 3.94
CA ILE A 111 -0.39 10.29 3.04
C ILE A 111 -0.54 8.85 2.55
N THR A 112 0.57 8.11 2.48
CA THR A 112 0.58 6.77 1.90
C THR A 112 0.51 5.70 2.99
N THR A 113 0.25 4.46 2.57
CA THR A 113 0.15 3.36 3.52
C THR A 113 1.51 3.03 4.15
N HIS A 114 1.46 2.59 5.40
CA HIS A 114 2.58 2.05 6.15
C HIS A 114 2.14 0.73 6.78
N ARG A 115 3.12 -0.11 7.16
CA ARG A 115 2.80 -1.27 7.98
C ARG A 115 2.33 -0.75 9.34
N SER A 116 1.17 -1.23 9.78
CA SER A 116 0.66 -1.03 11.12
C SER A 116 1.62 -1.53 12.19
N ALA A 117 1.64 -0.84 13.33
CA ALA A 117 2.24 -1.39 14.52
C ALA A 117 1.48 -2.65 14.95
N SER A 118 2.20 -3.61 15.55
CA SER A 118 1.59 -4.83 16.08
C SER A 118 2.05 -5.11 17.49
N GLU A 119 1.14 -5.63 18.30
CA GLU A 119 1.43 -6.27 19.58
C GLU A 119 0.98 -7.73 19.48
N GLN A 120 1.90 -8.64 19.78
CA GLN A 120 1.75 -10.06 19.53
C GLN A 120 2.11 -10.84 20.79
N ARG A 121 1.20 -11.66 21.31
CA ARG A 121 1.49 -12.64 22.36
C ARG A 121 1.63 -14.02 21.73
N VAL A 122 2.82 -14.60 21.80
CA VAL A 122 3.14 -15.91 21.23
C VAL A 122 3.40 -16.91 22.35
N ARG A 123 2.69 -18.04 22.29
CA ARG A 123 2.76 -19.15 23.24
C ARG A 123 3.17 -20.42 22.51
N LEU A 124 4.34 -20.96 22.85
CA LEU A 124 4.89 -22.19 22.27
C LEU A 124 5.11 -23.24 23.36
N GLY A 125 4.53 -24.42 23.17
CA GLY A 125 4.83 -25.61 23.98
C GLY A 125 5.61 -26.63 23.16
N ALA A 126 6.67 -27.21 23.73
CA ALA A 126 7.50 -28.22 23.09
C ALA A 126 7.89 -29.34 24.05
N GLU A 127 8.22 -30.50 23.49
CA GLU A 127 8.97 -31.56 24.17
C GLU A 127 10.43 -31.15 24.40
N ARG A 128 11.15 -31.90 25.25
CA ARG A 128 12.60 -31.65 25.51
C ARG A 128 13.49 -31.95 24.30
N ASP A 129 13.00 -32.72 23.33
CA ASP A 129 13.66 -32.97 22.05
C ASP A 129 13.43 -31.84 21.02
N GLY A 130 12.69 -30.80 21.40
CA GLY A 130 12.40 -29.64 20.56
C GLY A 130 11.15 -29.74 19.70
N ARG A 131 10.44 -30.89 19.70
CA ARG A 131 9.20 -31.04 18.93
C ARG A 131 8.08 -30.17 19.51
N LEU A 132 7.48 -29.30 18.70
CA LEU A 132 6.34 -28.48 19.10
C LEU A 132 5.09 -29.35 19.37
N THR A 133 4.40 -29.05 20.46
CA THR A 133 3.16 -29.71 20.90
C THR A 133 1.99 -28.74 21.07
N ALA A 134 2.26 -27.44 21.18
CA ALA A 134 1.24 -26.40 21.26
C ALA A 134 1.71 -25.08 20.64
N TYR A 135 0.78 -24.38 19.99
CA TYR A 135 0.96 -23.04 19.45
C TYR A 135 -0.29 -22.22 19.77
N GLY A 136 -0.09 -21.01 20.30
CA GLY A 136 -1.13 -20.00 20.47
C GLY A 136 -0.56 -18.63 20.11
N HIS A 137 -1.30 -17.85 19.33
CA HIS A 137 -0.88 -16.53 18.92
C HIS A 137 -2.08 -15.59 18.88
N ASP A 138 -2.05 -14.58 19.74
CA ASP A 138 -2.99 -13.47 19.73
C ASP A 138 -2.25 -12.23 19.22
N ALA A 139 -2.83 -11.54 18.24
CA ALA A 139 -2.21 -10.35 17.65
C ALA A 139 -3.23 -9.22 17.52
N VAL A 140 -2.82 -8.02 17.92
CA VAL A 140 -3.56 -6.77 17.68
C VAL A 140 -2.73 -5.92 16.73
N VAL A 141 -3.40 -5.37 15.71
CA VAL A 141 -2.80 -4.53 14.67
C VAL A 141 -3.49 -3.18 14.71
N GLN A 142 -2.71 -2.09 14.77
CA GLN A 142 -3.19 -0.71 14.91
C GLN A 142 -3.30 0.05 13.59
#